data_AF-A0A2L2YP51-F1
#
_entry.id   AF-A0A2L2YP51-F1
#
_cell.length_a   1.000
_cell.length_b   1.000
_cell.length_c   1.000
_cell.angle_alpha   90.00
_cell.angle_beta   90.00
_cell.angle_gamma   90.00
#
_symmetry.space_group_name_H-M   'P 1'
#
loop_
_entity.id
_entity.type
_entity.pdbx_description
1 polymer ?
#
loop_
_entity_poly.entity_id
_entity_poly.type
_entity_poly.pdbx_seq_one_letter_code
_entity_poly.pdbx_strand_id
1 'polypeptide(L)' 'YGTKPVILIADADLLKKIQVSDFNSFINRPDMFSSRSRSTKRVEGFSQHIISLRDKRWKDARSLLPPSFT' A
#
# COMPACT_ATOMS: atom_id res chain seq x y z
N TYR A 1 1.62 -24.18 10.57
CA TYR A 1 1.23 -22.98 9.81
C TYR A 1 2.21 -21.87 10.16
N GLY A 2 3.02 -21.41 9.21
CA GLY A 2 4.08 -20.41 9.45
C GLY A 2 3.72 -19.02 8.89
N THR A 3 4.42 -17.99 9.36
CA THR A 3 4.32 -16.62 8.84
C THR A 3 4.92 -16.54 7.42
N LYS A 4 4.36 -15.67 6.56
CA LYS A 4 4.97 -15.38 5.25
C LYS A 4 6.25 -14.56 5.48
N PRO A 5 7.40 -14.91 4.86
CA PRO A 5 8.60 -14.09 4.96
C PRO A 5 8.38 -12.73 4.30
N VAL A 6 8.85 -11.66 4.93
CA VAL A 6 8.76 -10.29 4.45
C VAL A 6 10.14 -9.65 4.54
N ILE A 7 10.50 -8.86 3.52
CA ILE A 7 11.73 -8.08 3.50
C ILE A 7 11.43 -6.68 4.01
N LEU A 8 12.19 -6.23 5.01
CA LEU A 8 12.14 -4.86 5.52
C LEU A 8 13.30 -4.06 4.94
N ILE A 9 13.03 -2.84 4.49
CA ILE A 9 14.04 -1.92 3.99
C ILE A 9 14.35 -0.91 5.09
N ALA A 10 15.57 -0.97 5.64
CA ALA A 10 16.02 -0.09 6.72
C ALA A 10 16.76 1.17 6.23
N ASP A 11 17.20 1.16 4.97
CA ASP A 11 17.93 2.27 4.35
C ASP A 11 16.95 3.31 3.79
N ALA A 12 17.12 4.58 4.20
CA ALA A 12 16.23 5.68 3.81
C ALA A 12 16.40 6.11 2.35
N ASP A 13 17.61 6.05 1.80
CA ASP A 13 17.89 6.41 0.41
C ASP A 13 17.30 5.36 -0.54
N LEU A 14 17.44 4.09 -0.17
CA LEU A 14 16.81 2.99 -0.90
C LEU A 14 15.28 3.09 -0.83
N LEU A 15 14.73 3.40 0.35
CA LEU A 15 13.30 3.62 0.51
C LEU A 15 12.78 4.77 -0.37
N LYS A 16 13.51 5.89 -0.39
CA LYS A 16 13.18 7.05 -1.25
C LYS A 16 13.19 6.67 -2.72
N LYS A 17 14.22 5.95 -3.18
CA LYS A 17 14.32 5.49 -4.57
C LYS A 17 13.11 4.62 -4.95
N ILE A 18 12.73 3.69 -4.07
CA ILE A 18 11.57 2.81 -4.28
C ILE A 18 10.26 3.58 -4.31
N GLN A 19 10.09 4.57 -3.44
CA GLN A 19 8.85 5.34 -3.34
C GLN A 19 8.69 6.40 -4.43
N VAL A 20 9.77 6.88 -5.03
CA VAL A 20 9.74 7.97 -6.03
C VAL A 20 10.00 7.43 -7.44
N SER A 21 11.15 6.79 -7.67
CA SER A 21 11.58 6.37 -9.00
C SER A 21 10.93 5.04 -9.40
N ASP A 22 11.02 4.05 -8.52
CA ASP A 22 10.57 2.67 -8.83
C ASP A 22 9.13 2.41 -8.37
N PHE A 23 8.37 3.46 -8.07
CA PHE A 23 7.02 3.35 -7.51
C PHE A 23 6.09 2.49 -8.39
N ASN A 24 6.26 2.53 -9.71
CA ASN A 24 5.47 1.73 -10.66
C ASN A 24 5.63 0.21 -10.46
N SER A 25 6.78 -0.25 -9.94
CA SER A 25 7.01 -1.65 -9.59
C SER A 25 6.43 -2.01 -8.22
N PHE A 26 6.24 -1.02 -7.34
CA PHE A 26 5.77 -1.18 -5.96
C PHE A 26 4.42 -0.48 -5.70
N ILE A 27 3.53 -0.54 -6.69
CA ILE A 27 2.21 0.12 -6.64
C ILE A 27 1.38 -0.37 -5.45
N ASN A 28 1.35 -1.68 -5.24
CA ASN A 28 0.51 -2.31 -4.22
C ASN A 28 1.24 -2.44 -2.89
N ARG A 29 0.56 -2.10 -1.79
CA ARG A 29 1.09 -2.26 -0.44
C ARG A 29 1.04 -3.74 0.02
N PRO A 30 1.93 -4.13 0.96
CA PRO A 30 1.95 -5.49 1.52
C PRO A 30 0.56 -5.94 1.97
N ASP A 31 0.31 -7.26 1.89
CA ASP A 31 -0.98 -7.87 2.24
C ASP A 31 -1.47 -7.50 3.66
N MET A 32 -0.53 -7.13 4.56
CA MET A 32 -0.80 -6.61 5.91
C MET A 32 -1.76 -5.41 5.92
N PHE A 33 -1.72 -4.57 4.88
CA PHE A 33 -2.58 -3.40 4.72
C PHE A 33 -3.81 -3.66 3.84
N SER A 34 -4.00 -4.90 3.39
CA SER A 34 -5.08 -5.27 2.49
C SER A 34 -6.06 -6.24 3.15
N SER A 35 -7.33 -6.17 2.73
CA SER A 35 -8.42 -7.03 3.20
C SER A 35 -8.22 -8.54 2.90
N ARG A 36 -7.18 -8.90 2.13
CA ARG A 36 -6.90 -10.29 1.68
C ARG A 36 -6.02 -11.11 2.63
N SER A 37 -5.41 -10.50 3.65
CA SER A 37 -4.61 -11.26 4.62
C SER A 37 -5.53 -12.07 5.54
N ARG A 38 -5.55 -13.39 5.35
CA ARG A 38 -6.27 -14.34 6.22
C ARG A 38 -5.76 -14.37 7.67
N SER A 39 -4.60 -13.77 7.94
CA SER A 39 -3.88 -13.88 9.22
C SER A 39 -3.84 -12.57 10.02
N THR A 40 -4.16 -11.43 9.43
CA THR A 40 -4.23 -10.16 10.15
C THR A 40 -5.70 -9.82 10.35
N LYS A 41 -6.09 -9.60 11.62
CA LYS A 41 -7.44 -9.13 11.99
C LYS A 41 -7.84 -8.04 11.00
N ARG A 42 -8.96 -8.23 10.29
CA ARG A 42 -9.54 -7.19 9.44
C ARG A 42 -9.74 -5.98 10.35
N VAL A 43 -8.93 -4.93 10.16
CA VAL A 43 -9.20 -3.66 10.81
C VAL A 43 -10.44 -3.14 10.11
N GLU A 44 -11.59 -3.19 10.80
CA GLU A 44 -12.86 -2.74 10.25
C GLU A 44 -12.73 -1.29 9.79
N GLY A 45 -13.21 -1.00 8.57
CA GLY A 45 -13.04 0.31 7.92
C GLY A 45 -11.75 0.45 7.09
N PHE A 46 -10.63 -0.17 7.48
CA PHE A 46 -9.33 0.03 6.82
C PHE A 46 -9.28 -0.42 5.34
N SER A 47 -10.13 -1.41 5.00
CA SER A 47 -10.27 -1.93 3.62
C SER A 47 -10.89 -0.95 2.63
N GLN A 48 -11.50 0.15 3.10
CA GLN A 48 -12.02 1.22 2.24
C GLN A 48 -11.03 2.39 2.08
N HIS A 49 -9.95 2.45 2.85
CA HIS A 49 -9.00 3.56 2.73
C HIS A 49 -8.19 3.43 1.45
N ILE A 50 -7.81 4.58 0.88
CA ILE A 50 -7.05 4.65 -0.37
C ILE A 50 -5.73 3.87 -0.33
N ILE A 51 -5.11 3.74 0.85
CA ILE A 51 -3.87 2.98 1.07
C ILE A 51 -4.04 1.46 0.95
N SER A 52 -5.27 0.97 1.06
CA SER A 52 -5.62 -0.46 0.92
C SER A 52 -6.07 -0.82 -0.50
N LEU A 53 -6.34 0.18 -1.36
CA LEU A 53 -6.73 0.00 -2.75
C LEU A 53 -5.54 -0.49 -3.58
N ARG A 54 -5.84 -1.29 -4.62
CA ARG A 54 -4.82 -1.87 -5.51
C ARG A 54 -4.95 -1.36 -6.94
N ASP A 55 -3.80 -1.32 -7.61
CA ASP A 55 -3.69 -1.12 -9.06
C ASP A 55 -4.45 0.13 -9.56
N LYS A 56 -5.34 -0.04 -10.53
CA LYS A 56 -6.09 1.08 -11.11
C LYS A 56 -6.96 1.81 -10.07
N ARG A 57 -7.51 1.09 -9.08
CA ARG A 57 -8.40 1.67 -8.06
C ARG A 57 -7.70 2.69 -7.17
N TRP A 58 -6.42 2.46 -6.82
CA TRP A 58 -5.67 3.44 -6.03
C TRP A 58 -5.37 4.69 -6.86
N LYS A 59 -5.06 4.52 -8.17
CA LYS A 59 -4.81 5.64 -9.10
C LYS A 59 -6.05 6.50 -9.26
N ASP A 60 -7.20 5.86 -9.51
CA ASP A 60 -8.48 6.52 -9.69
C ASP A 60 -8.86 7.30 -8.42
N ALA A 61 -8.80 6.65 -7.25
CA ALA A 61 -9.06 7.32 -5.97
C ALA A 61 -8.08 8.47 -5.70
N ARG A 62 -6.79 8.32 -6.06
CA ARG A 62 -5.80 9.39 -5.86
C ARG A 62 -6.03 10.56 -6.78
N SER A 63 -6.50 10.35 -8.01
CA SER A 63 -6.79 11.44 -8.94
C SER A 63 -7.91 12.37 -8.47
N LEU A 64 -8.79 11.88 -7.58
CA LEU A 64 -9.92 12.61 -7.02
C LEU A 64 -9.56 13.47 -5.79
N LEU A 65 -8.42 13.20 -5.16
CA LEU A 65 -7.98 13.87 -3.92
C LEU A 65 -7.31 15.25 -4.09
N PRO A 66 -6.54 15.56 -5.15
CA PRO A 66 -5.90 16.87 -5.31
C PRO A 66 -6.84 18.08 -5.16
N PRO A 67 -8.08 18.08 -5.72
CA PRO A 67 -8.99 19.22 -5.54
C PRO A 67 -9.64 19.29 -4.15
N SER A 68 -9.50 18.25 -3.31
CA SER A 68 -10.01 18.22 -1.92
C SER A 68 -8.96 18.58 -0.87
N PHE A 69 -7.70 18.80 -1.28
CA PHE A 69 -6.56 19.13 -0.40
C PHE A 69 -5.89 20.48 -0.72
N THR A 70 -6.52 21.33 -1.53
CA THR A 70 -6.23 22.78 -1.56
C THR A 70 -6.81 23.45 -0.33
#